data_AF-A0A068TIV6-F1
#
_entry.id   AF-A0A068TIV6-F1
#
_cell.length_a   1.000
_cell.length_b   1.000
_cell.length_c   1.000
_cell.angle_alpha   90.00
_cell.angle_beta   90.00
_cell.angle_gamma   90.00
#
_symmetry.space_group_name_H-M   'P 1'
#
loop_
_entity.id
_entity.type
_entity.pdbx_description
1 polymer ?
#
loop_
_entity_poly.entity_id
_entity_poly.type
_entity_poly.pdbx_seq_one_letter_code
_entity_poly.pdbx_strand_id
1 'polypeptide(L)'
;MATKNQKMKSFEPGRGYTKEDWDAVDFPELTAEELDNMRPAMDVLPAKFFKAMEEHRKSRGRPSLEHPKKQITLRLDEDVIAKFRASGKGWQGRINEALRKASGV
;
A
#
# COMPACT_ATOMS: atom_id res chain seq x y z
N MET A 1 7.99 -1.64 2.01
CA MET A 1 8.57 -0.44 1.36
C MET A 1 8.04 -0.41 -0.06
N ALA A 2 7.42 0.68 -0.50
CA ALA A 2 7.02 0.80 -1.89
C ALA A 2 8.28 0.91 -2.75
N THR A 3 8.52 -0.06 -3.63
CA THR A 3 9.53 0.06 -4.68
C THR A 3 9.13 1.23 -5.56
N LYS A 4 9.91 2.31 -5.52
CA LYS A 4 9.79 3.39 -6.51
C LYS A 4 10.19 2.79 -7.85
N ASN A 5 9.22 2.37 -8.67
CA ASN A 5 9.50 2.04 -10.06
C ASN A 5 9.99 3.32 -10.74
N GLN A 6 11.29 3.36 -11.07
CA GLN A 6 11.84 4.42 -11.90
C GLN A 6 11.27 4.25 -13.31
N LYS A 7 10.80 5.35 -13.92
CA LYS A 7 10.37 5.33 -15.32
C LYS A 7 11.59 5.00 -16.19
N MET A 8 11.52 3.92 -16.97
CA MET A 8 12.57 3.58 -17.92
C MET A 8 12.57 4.60 -19.06
N LYS A 9 13.70 5.23 -19.33
CA LYS A 9 13.88 6.23 -20.40
C LYS A 9 14.43 5.63 -21.69
N SER A 10 14.76 4.34 -21.68
CA SER A 10 15.36 3.59 -22.80
C SER A 10 14.88 2.14 -22.80
N PHE A 11 14.97 1.48 -23.95
CA PHE A 11 14.66 0.06 -24.10
C PHE A 11 15.53 -0.83 -23.19
N GLU A 12 14.90 -1.78 -22.49
CA GLU A 12 15.57 -2.85 -21.74
C GLU A 12 15.07 -4.22 -22.23
N PRO A 13 15.96 -5.17 -22.59
CA PRO A 13 15.56 -6.50 -23.01
C PRO A 13 14.94 -7.32 -21.85
N GLY A 14 14.14 -8.34 -22.19
CA GLY A 14 13.55 -9.27 -21.19
C GLY A 14 12.21 -8.83 -20.58
N ARG A 15 11.52 -7.87 -21.21
CA ARG A 15 10.22 -7.34 -20.76
C ARG A 15 9.02 -7.83 -21.59
N GLY A 16 9.24 -8.79 -22.50
CA GLY A 16 8.19 -9.37 -23.34
C GLY A 16 7.84 -8.60 -24.61
N TYR A 17 8.61 -7.55 -24.94
CA TYR A 17 8.57 -6.82 -26.21
C TYR A 17 9.98 -6.73 -26.79
N THR A 18 10.09 -6.75 -28.12
CA THR A 18 11.38 -6.64 -28.83
C THR A 18 11.83 -5.19 -28.94
N LYS A 19 13.09 -4.97 -29.36
CA LYS A 19 13.59 -3.62 -29.61
C LYS A 19 12.89 -3.00 -30.83
N GLU A 20 12.62 -3.84 -31.82
CA GLU A 20 11.89 -3.51 -33.02
C GLU A 20 10.46 -3.06 -32.67
N ASP A 21 9.76 -3.78 -31.79
CA ASP A 21 8.43 -3.36 -31.29
C ASP A 21 8.49 -2.03 -30.53
N TRP A 22 9.58 -1.78 -29.78
CA TRP A 22 9.78 -0.56 -29.02
C TRP A 22 10.03 0.65 -29.94
N ASP A 23 10.91 0.49 -30.92
CA ASP A 23 11.27 1.55 -31.87
C ASP A 23 10.15 1.81 -32.90
N ALA A 24 9.24 0.86 -33.12
CA ALA A 24 8.09 1.01 -34.01
C ALA A 24 6.95 1.86 -33.44
N VAL A 25 6.91 2.08 -32.11
CA VAL A 25 5.88 2.91 -31.49
C VAL A 25 6.31 4.38 -31.54
N ASP A 26 5.62 5.14 -32.38
CA ASP A 26 5.72 6.60 -32.40
C ASP A 26 4.81 7.19 -31.31
N PHE A 27 5.37 8.07 -30.47
CA PHE A 27 4.66 8.77 -29.40
C PHE A 27 4.69 10.28 -29.71
N PRO A 28 3.87 10.78 -30.65
CA PRO A 28 3.78 12.20 -30.91
C PRO A 28 3.36 12.95 -29.64
N GLU A 29 3.89 14.15 -29.46
CA GLU A 29 3.46 15.01 -28.35
C GLU A 29 1.99 15.40 -28.53
N LEU A 30 1.23 15.34 -27.43
CA LEU A 30 -0.16 15.79 -27.42
C LEU A 30 -0.23 17.27 -27.78
N THR A 31 -1.01 17.59 -28.80
CA THR A 31 -1.34 18.97 -29.15
C THR A 31 -2.30 19.58 -28.12
N ALA A 32 -2.33 20.92 -28.05
CA ALA A 32 -3.25 21.62 -27.14
C ALA A 32 -4.73 21.33 -27.48
N GLU A 33 -5.06 21.19 -28.76
CA GLU A 33 -6.42 20.87 -29.23
C GLU A 33 -6.84 19.44 -28.84
N GLU A 34 -5.93 18.47 -28.93
CA GLU A 34 -6.20 17.10 -28.48
C GLU A 34 -6.39 17.03 -26.97
N LEU A 35 -5.62 17.81 -26.20
CA LEU A 35 -5.76 17.89 -24.76
C LEU A 35 -7.10 18.49 -24.33
N ASP A 36 -7.58 19.52 -25.04
CA ASP A 36 -8.88 20.16 -24.78
C ASP A 36 -10.07 19.21 -25.05
N ASN A 37 -9.94 18.35 -26.07
CA ASN A 37 -10.97 17.37 -26.42
C ASN A 37 -10.96 16.10 -25.54
N MET A 38 -10.02 15.97 -24.59
CA MET A 38 -9.97 14.81 -23.71
C MET A 38 -11.19 14.75 -22.78
N ARG A 39 -11.87 13.60 -22.80
CA ARG A 39 -13.03 13.35 -21.95
C ARG A 39 -12.62 12.66 -20.64
N PRO A 40 -13.20 13.04 -19.49
CA PRO A 40 -13.01 12.31 -18.25
C PRO A 40 -13.35 10.83 -18.39
N ALA A 41 -12.56 9.96 -17.77
CA ALA A 41 -12.77 8.51 -17.81
C ALA A 41 -14.19 8.11 -17.39
N MET A 42 -14.79 8.85 -16.45
CA MET A 42 -16.16 8.64 -15.96
C MET A 42 -17.23 8.77 -17.06
N ASP A 43 -16.96 9.57 -18.09
CA ASP A 43 -17.92 9.87 -19.16
C ASP A 43 -17.80 8.92 -20.35
N VAL A 44 -16.69 8.19 -20.45
CA VAL A 44 -16.39 7.30 -21.59
C VAL A 44 -16.32 5.82 -21.21
N LEU A 45 -15.91 5.50 -19.98
CA LEU A 45 -15.81 4.11 -19.54
C LEU A 45 -17.13 3.60 -18.94
N PRO A 46 -17.47 2.32 -19.13
CA PRO A 46 -18.67 1.74 -18.53
C PRO A 46 -18.66 1.82 -16.99
N ALA A 47 -19.81 2.09 -16.37
CA ALA A 47 -19.94 2.13 -14.89
C ALA A 47 -19.43 0.86 -14.19
N LYS A 48 -19.54 -0.30 -14.86
CA LYS A 48 -19.02 -1.59 -14.37
C LYS A 48 -17.50 -1.57 -14.13
N PHE A 49 -16.74 -0.83 -14.95
CA PHE A 49 -15.30 -0.68 -14.80
C PHE A 49 -14.95 -0.05 -13.45
N PHE A 50 -15.63 1.04 -13.09
CA PHE A 50 -15.41 1.73 -11.82
C PHE A 50 -15.77 0.87 -10.61
N LYS A 51 -16.90 0.15 -10.68
CA LYS A 51 -17.30 -0.80 -9.64
C LYS A 51 -16.25 -1.90 -9.43
N ALA A 52 -15.71 -2.46 -10.51
CA ALA A 52 -14.66 -3.48 -10.43
C ALA A 52 -13.37 -2.92 -9.80
N MET A 53 -12.98 -1.69 -10.16
CA MET A 53 -11.81 -1.03 -9.58
C MET A 53 -11.97 -0.75 -8.09
N GLU A 54 -13.16 -0.35 -7.65
CA GLU A 54 -13.45 -0.12 -6.23
C GLU A 54 -13.40 -1.43 -5.43
N GLU A 55 -13.96 -2.51 -5.95
CA GLU A 55 -13.90 -3.85 -5.34
C GLU A 55 -12.45 -4.36 -5.21
N HIS A 56 -11.66 -4.20 -6.28
CA HIS A 56 -10.24 -4.51 -6.24
C HIS A 56 -9.45 -3.64 -5.26
N ARG A 57 -9.88 -2.40 -4.99
CA ARG A 57 -9.27 -1.55 -3.96
C ARG A 57 -9.65 -2.00 -2.55
N LYS A 58 -10.92 -2.39 -2.32
CA LYS A 58 -11.40 -2.89 -1.01
C LYS A 58 -10.73 -4.18 -0.59
N SER A 59 -10.40 -5.06 -1.53
CA SER A 59 -9.69 -6.32 -1.24
C SER A 59 -8.21 -6.14 -0.88
N ARG A 60 -7.63 -4.94 -1.04
CA ARG A 60 -6.24 -4.67 -0.67
C ARG A 60 -6.14 -4.26 0.80
N GLY A 61 -5.80 -5.21 1.67
CA GLY A 61 -5.44 -4.94 3.06
C GLY A 61 -5.72 -6.11 4.00
N ARG A 62 -5.21 -6.03 5.23
CA ARG A 62 -5.70 -6.90 6.31
C ARG A 62 -7.16 -6.51 6.57
N PRO A 63 -8.10 -7.46 6.69
CA PRO A 63 -9.47 -7.15 7.07
C PRO A 63 -9.51 -6.24 8.30
N SER A 64 -10.42 -5.26 8.30
CA SER A 64 -10.62 -4.39 9.45
C SER A 64 -10.93 -5.26 10.67
N LEU A 65 -10.17 -5.08 11.75
CA LEU A 65 -10.46 -5.75 13.01
C LEU A 65 -11.48 -4.90 13.78
N GLU A 66 -12.53 -5.51 14.33
CA GLU A 66 -13.52 -4.82 15.18
C GLU A 66 -12.87 -4.09 16.37
N HIS A 67 -11.83 -4.70 16.95
CA HIS A 67 -11.10 -4.16 18.10
C HIS A 67 -9.59 -4.22 17.87
N PRO A 68 -9.01 -3.28 17.09
CA PRO A 68 -7.58 -3.23 16.86
C PRO A 68 -6.84 -2.78 18.13
N LYS A 69 -5.58 -3.20 18.27
CA LYS A 69 -4.71 -2.69 19.35
C LYS A 69 -4.52 -1.18 19.16
N LYS A 70 -4.81 -0.39 20.19
CA LYS A 70 -4.59 1.05 20.17
C LYS A 70 -3.14 1.35 20.56
N GLN A 71 -2.44 2.13 19.74
CA GLN A 71 -1.13 2.67 20.09
C GLN A 71 -1.35 3.90 20.99
N ILE A 72 -0.89 3.83 22.23
CA ILE A 72 -0.96 4.92 23.20
C ILE A 72 0.43 5.21 23.77
N THR A 73 0.65 6.44 24.23
CA THR A 73 1.85 6.80 24.99
C THR A 73 1.60 6.51 26.47
N LEU A 74 2.20 5.44 26.99
CA LEU A 74 2.15 5.05 28.40
C LEU A 74 3.55 5.09 29.00
N ARG A 75 3.69 5.69 30.19
CA ARG A 75 4.93 5.63 30.97
C ARG A 75 4.85 4.44 31.94
N LEU A 76 5.88 3.62 31.95
CA LEU A 76 6.05 2.47 32.83
C LEU A 76 7.41 2.59 33.50
N ASP A 77 7.55 1.97 34.67
CA ASP A 77 8.82 1.93 35.39
C ASP A 77 9.90 1.20 34.56
N GLU A 78 11.14 1.63 34.73
CA GLU A 78 12.28 1.16 33.93
C GLU A 78 12.55 -0.34 34.14
N ASP A 79 12.46 -0.80 35.38
CA ASP A 79 12.66 -2.20 35.77
C ASP A 79 11.62 -3.14 35.13
N VAL A 80 10.36 -2.69 35.03
CA VAL A 80 9.29 -3.41 34.33
C VAL A 80 9.64 -3.55 32.85
N ILE A 81 10.02 -2.44 32.19
CA ILE A 81 10.40 -2.45 30.77
C ILE A 81 11.62 -3.35 30.55
N ALA A 82 12.64 -3.27 31.41
CA ALA A 82 13.86 -4.07 31.32
C ALA A 82 13.54 -5.57 31.43
N LYS A 83 12.72 -5.96 32.41
CA LYS A 83 12.29 -7.36 32.61
C LYS A 83 11.59 -7.93 31.37
N PHE A 84 10.67 -7.16 30.78
CA PHE A 84 10.01 -7.61 29.55
C PHE A 84 10.97 -7.59 28.35
N ARG A 85 11.81 -6.58 28.16
CA ARG A 85 12.77 -6.55 27.04
C ARG A 85 13.76 -7.71 27.07
N ALA A 86 14.27 -8.08 28.24
CA ALA A 86 15.18 -9.22 28.44
C ALA A 86 14.58 -10.54 27.92
N SER A 87 13.26 -10.62 27.90
CA SER A 87 12.54 -11.81 27.45
C SER A 87 12.54 -11.98 25.91
N GLY A 88 13.03 -11.00 25.15
CA GLY A 88 13.30 -11.09 23.70
C GLY A 88 12.15 -10.68 22.78
N LYS A 89 12.19 -11.14 21.52
CA LYS A 89 11.18 -10.83 20.49
C LYS A 89 9.76 -11.10 21.03
N GLY A 90 8.84 -10.17 20.80
CA GLY A 90 7.46 -10.27 21.29
C GLY A 90 7.23 -9.84 22.74
N TRP A 91 8.21 -9.21 23.41
CA TRP A 91 8.03 -8.67 24.76
C TRP A 91 6.84 -7.70 24.89
N GLN A 92 6.57 -6.89 23.87
CA GLN A 92 5.40 -5.99 23.84
C GLN A 92 4.07 -6.75 23.86
N GLY A 93 4.03 -7.96 23.30
CA GLY A 93 2.85 -8.83 23.38
C GLY A 93 2.65 -9.37 24.80
N ARG A 94 3.74 -9.80 25.43
CA ARG A 94 3.73 -10.32 26.81
C ARG A 94 3.35 -9.28 27.86
N ILE A 95 3.85 -8.05 27.74
CA ILE A 95 3.45 -6.98 28.65
C ILE A 95 1.96 -6.64 28.48
N ASN A 96 1.45 -6.64 27.25
CA ASN A 96 0.02 -6.47 26.99
C ASN A 96 -0.82 -7.61 27.59
N GLU A 97 -0.35 -8.85 27.52
CA GLU A 97 -1.02 -9.99 28.17
C GLU A 97 -1.03 -9.87 29.70
N ALA A 98 0.06 -9.39 30.31
CA ALA A 98 0.11 -9.12 31.74
C ALA A 98 -0.86 -8.01 32.15
N LEU A 99 -0.95 -6.92 31.36
CA LEU A 99 -1.92 -5.84 31.59
C LEU A 99 -3.36 -6.33 31.46
N ARG A 100 -3.64 -7.21 30.48
CA ARG A 100 -4.95 -7.86 30.32
C ARG A 100 -5.34 -8.68 31.55
N LYS A 101 -4.44 -9.56 32.00
CA LYS A 101 -4.62 -10.35 33.23
C LYS A 101 -4.88 -9.48 34.46
N ALA A 102 -4.14 -8.39 34.61
CA ALA A 102 -4.30 -7.47 35.74
C ALA A 102 -5.60 -6.65 35.70
N SER A 103 -6.13 -6.38 34.50
CA SER A 103 -7.39 -5.63 34.32
C SER A 103 -8.63 -6.51 34.17
N GLY A 104 -8.47 -7.83 34.09
CA GLY A 104 -9.57 -8.79 33.97
C GLY A 104 -10.20 -8.85 32.57
N VAL A 105 -9.45 -8.50 31.52
CA VAL A 105 -9.91 -8.52 30.11
C VAL A 105 -9.14 -9.50 29.23
#